data_AF-A0A1D2U1A1-F1
#
_entry.id   AF-A0A1D2U1A1-F1
#
_cell.length_a   1.000
_cell.length_b   1.000
_cell.length_c   1.000
_cell.angle_alpha   90.00
_cell.angle_beta   90.00
_cell.angle_gamma   90.00
#
_symmetry.space_group_name_H-M   'P 1'
#
loop_
_entity.id
_entity.type
_entity.pdbx_description
1 polymer ?
#
loop_
_entity_poly.entity_id
_entity_poly.type
_entity_poly.pdbx_seq_one_letter_code
_entity_poly.pdbx_strand_id
1 'polypeptide(L)'
;MMDDSKRWCGCPWLRTLVFQWHKARGYSASSFQRPFARDWEELLQAANLISAESRNESFREAMELQAVGLVNLKTARYRPYQIERIVIPFAAEARLRELFAGELPDPPDPKFDFT
;
A
#
# COMPACT_ATOMS: atom_id res chain seq x y z
N MET A 1 22.73 3.06 -0.60
CA MET A 1 21.41 3.37 0.00
C MET A 1 20.36 2.43 -0.60
N MET A 2 20.44 1.14 -0.30
CA MET A 2 19.58 0.07 -0.86
C MET A 2 18.90 -0.77 0.24
N ASP A 3 19.04 -0.36 1.50
CA ASP A 3 18.60 -1.17 2.66
C ASP A 3 17.12 -0.95 2.99
N ASP A 4 16.63 0.30 2.86
CA ASP A 4 15.26 0.67 3.19
C ASP A 4 14.22 -0.05 2.34
N SER A 5 14.54 -0.32 1.07
CA SER A 5 13.67 -1.06 0.15
C SER A 5 13.27 -2.44 0.68
N LYS A 6 14.21 -3.13 1.33
CA LYS A 6 13.97 -4.48 1.87
C LYS A 6 13.16 -4.42 3.16
N ARG A 7 13.35 -3.37 3.95
CA ARG A 7 12.60 -3.13 5.19
C ARG A 7 11.12 -2.88 4.89
N TRP A 8 10.83 -2.05 3.89
CA TRP A 8 9.45 -1.77 3.47
C TRP A 8 8.77 -2.96 2.78
N CYS A 9 9.52 -3.77 2.03
CA CYS A 9 9.01 -5.00 1.45
C CYS A 9 8.52 -6.01 2.51
N GLY A 10 9.11 -5.96 3.72
CA GLY A 10 8.70 -6.80 4.85
C GLY A 10 7.37 -6.40 5.50
N CYS A 11 6.87 -5.18 5.25
CA CYS A 11 5.68 -4.66 5.93
C CYS A 11 4.39 -5.33 5.40
N PRO A 12 3.68 -6.13 6.20
CA PRO A 12 2.51 -6.89 5.73
C PRO A 12 1.38 -5.99 5.22
N TRP A 13 1.10 -4.86 5.88
CA TRP A 13 0.07 -3.92 5.43
C TRP A 13 0.43 -3.24 4.11
N LEU A 14 1.72 -2.93 3.87
CA LEU A 14 2.17 -2.29 2.64
C LEU A 14 2.06 -3.26 1.47
N ARG A 15 2.44 -4.53 1.68
CA ARG A 15 2.22 -5.61 0.71
C ARG A 15 0.75 -5.75 0.35
N THR A 16 -0.13 -5.80 1.35
CA THR A 16 -1.58 -5.86 1.12
C THR A 16 -2.08 -4.64 0.34
N LEU A 17 -1.60 -3.44 0.66
CA LEU A 17 -1.97 -2.21 -0.05
C LEU A 17 -1.53 -2.23 -1.50
N VAL A 18 -0.26 -2.59 -1.76
CA VAL A 18 0.34 -2.68 -3.09
C VAL A 18 -0.33 -3.78 -3.90
N PHE A 19 -0.66 -4.92 -3.29
CA PHE A 19 -1.40 -6.00 -3.95
C PHE A 19 -2.82 -5.57 -4.33
N GLN A 20 -3.55 -4.90 -3.43
CA GLN A 20 -4.88 -4.35 -3.74
C GLN A 20 -4.82 -3.28 -4.82
N TRP A 21 -3.83 -2.39 -4.76
CA TRP A 21 -3.57 -1.37 -5.76
C TRP A 21 -3.24 -2.00 -7.13
N HIS A 22 -2.34 -2.98 -7.17
CA HIS A 22 -1.95 -3.68 -8.39
C HIS A 22 -3.12 -4.45 -8.99
N LYS A 23 -3.93 -5.12 -8.15
CA LYS A 23 -5.17 -5.79 -8.60
C LYS A 23 -6.21 -4.82 -9.14
N ALA A 24 -6.36 -3.64 -8.51
CA ALA A 24 -7.28 -2.60 -8.97
C ALA A 24 -6.79 -1.93 -10.28
N ARG A 25 -5.47 -1.74 -10.43
CA ARG A 25 -4.81 -1.21 -11.65
C ARG A 25 -4.81 -2.21 -12.80
N GLY A 26 -4.56 -3.49 -12.51
CA GLY A 26 -4.38 -4.58 -13.48
C GLY A 26 -5.64 -4.96 -14.26
N TYR A 27 -6.81 -4.44 -13.88
CA TYR A 27 -8.08 -4.73 -14.55
C TYR A 27 -8.74 -3.52 -15.23
N SER A 28 -8.12 -2.35 -15.18
CA SER A 28 -8.62 -1.17 -15.91
C SER A 28 -7.48 -0.44 -16.56
N ALA A 29 -7.27 -0.74 -17.84
CA ALA A 29 -6.49 0.05 -18.79
C ALA A 29 -7.14 1.42 -19.09
N SER A 30 -7.92 1.96 -18.17
CA SER A 30 -8.47 3.29 -18.27
C SER A 30 -7.64 4.19 -17.38
N SER A 31 -7.08 5.22 -18.00
CA SER A 31 -6.16 6.24 -17.53
C SER A 31 -6.71 7.05 -16.34
N PHE A 32 -7.10 6.38 -15.26
CA PHE A 32 -7.59 7.05 -14.08
C PHE A 32 -6.39 7.58 -13.29
N GLN A 33 -6.13 8.87 -13.44
CA GLN A 33 -5.23 9.69 -12.62
C GLN A 33 -5.75 9.85 -11.18
N ARG A 34 -6.45 8.85 -10.64
CA ARG A 34 -7.11 8.95 -9.33
C ARG A 34 -6.18 8.35 -8.28
N PRO A 35 -5.79 9.11 -7.25
CA PRO A 35 -4.96 8.59 -6.18
C PRO A 35 -5.69 7.42 -5.50
N PHE A 36 -4.98 6.33 -5.25
CA PHE A 36 -5.57 5.16 -4.60
C PHE A 36 -5.68 5.43 -3.11
N ALA A 37 -6.90 5.59 -2.62
CA ALA A 37 -7.19 5.79 -1.21
C ALA A 37 -7.80 4.52 -0.63
N ARG A 38 -7.27 4.06 0.50
CA ARG A 38 -7.82 2.94 1.27
C ARG A 38 -7.97 3.33 2.74
N ASP A 39 -8.99 2.77 3.38
CA ASP A 39 -9.20 2.94 4.82
C ASP A 39 -8.12 2.20 5.61
N TRP A 40 -7.54 2.88 6.60
CA TRP A 40 -6.40 2.35 7.35
C TRP A 40 -6.80 1.18 8.24
N GLU A 41 -7.95 1.26 8.91
CA GLU A 41 -8.42 0.16 9.77
C GLU A 41 -8.75 -1.09 8.97
N GLU A 42 -9.40 -0.93 7.81
CA GLU A 42 -9.67 -2.06 6.92
C GLU A 42 -8.39 -2.69 6.37
N LEU A 43 -7.38 -1.87 6.07
CA LEU A 43 -6.10 -2.35 5.57
C LEU A 43 -5.37 -3.20 6.63
N LEU A 44 -5.32 -2.70 7.86
CA LEU A 44 -4.72 -3.43 8.98
C LEU A 44 -5.48 -4.73 9.25
N GLN A 45 -6.82 -4.70 9.19
CA GLN A 45 -7.64 -5.90 9.33
C GLN A 45 -7.37 -6.92 8.21
N ALA A 46 -7.27 -6.46 6.95
CA ALA A 46 -6.92 -7.31 5.82
C ALA A 46 -5.51 -7.90 5.91
N ALA A 47 -4.58 -7.17 6.53
CA ALA A 47 -3.22 -7.62 6.83
C ALA A 47 -3.12 -8.44 8.13
N ASN A 48 -4.24 -8.70 8.82
CA ASN A 48 -4.30 -9.37 10.12
C ASN A 48 -3.53 -8.66 11.26
N LEU A 49 -3.30 -7.35 11.13
CA LEU A 49 -2.61 -6.50 12.11
C LEU A 49 -3.62 -5.90 13.10
N ILE A 50 -4.30 -6.77 13.83
CA ILE A 50 -5.33 -6.39 14.80
C ILE A 50 -4.76 -6.08 16.19
N SER A 51 -3.56 -6.57 16.49
CA SER A 51 -2.87 -6.33 17.77
C SER A 51 -2.42 -4.87 17.91
N ALA A 52 -2.51 -4.33 19.12
CA ALA A 52 -2.11 -2.95 19.41
C ALA A 52 -0.63 -2.67 19.08
N GLU A 53 0.25 -3.64 19.31
CA GLU A 53 1.67 -3.56 18.96
C GLU A 53 1.88 -3.44 17.45
N SER A 54 1.28 -4.35 16.69
CA SER A 54 1.34 -4.35 15.22
C SER A 54 0.72 -3.08 14.63
N ARG A 55 -0.38 -2.57 15.21
CA ARG A 55 -0.98 -1.29 14.80
C ARG A 55 -0.03 -0.12 15.02
N ASN A 56 0.66 -0.08 16.16
CA ASN A 56 1.58 1.00 16.50
C ASN A 56 2.86 0.94 15.64
N GLU A 57 3.37 -0.27 15.38
CA GLU A 57 4.47 -0.49 14.44
C GLU A 57 4.09 -0.03 13.02
N SER A 58 2.95 -0.51 12.51
CA SER A 58 2.43 -0.11 11.20
C SER A 58 2.23 1.41 11.09
N PHE A 59 1.79 2.06 12.17
CA PHE A 59 1.63 3.51 12.21
C PHE A 59 2.98 4.23 12.08
N ARG A 60 4.02 3.78 12.79
CA ARG A 60 5.37 4.35 12.65
C ARG A 60 5.91 4.18 11.24
N GLU A 61 5.81 2.97 10.70
CA GLU A 61 6.22 2.67 9.32
C GLU A 61 5.49 3.55 8.31
N ALA A 62 4.17 3.74 8.49
CA ALA A 62 3.37 4.59 7.63
C ALA A 62 3.81 6.06 7.70
N MET A 63 4.17 6.56 8.88
CA MET A 63 4.72 7.91 9.03
C MET A 63 6.07 8.05 8.33
N GLU A 64 6.96 7.06 8.45
CA GLU A 64 8.24 7.06 7.74
C GLU A 64 8.04 7.05 6.21
N LEU A 65 7.12 6.21 5.73
CA LEU A 65 6.72 6.15 4.31
C LEU A 65 6.13 7.48 3.82
N GLN A 66 5.40 8.20 4.67
CA GLN A 66 4.91 9.54 4.36
C GLN A 66 6.05 10.56 4.30
N ALA A 67 7.01 10.49 5.23
CA ALA A 67 8.15 11.39 5.26
C ALA A 67 9.03 11.26 4.01
N VAL A 68 9.18 10.05 3.46
CA VAL A 68 9.86 9.81 2.17
C VAL A 68 8.97 10.08 0.95
N GLY A 69 7.71 10.46 1.15
CA GLY A 69 6.77 10.82 0.08
C GLY A 69 6.18 9.64 -0.70
N LEU A 70 6.28 8.42 -0.17
CA LEU A 70 5.73 7.21 -0.82
C LEU A 70 4.22 7.04 -0.60
N VAL A 71 3.70 7.52 0.53
CA VAL A 71 2.27 7.47 0.84
C VAL A 71 1.83 8.79 1.47
N ASN A 72 0.52 9.05 1.45
CA ASN A 72 -0.07 10.22 2.07
C ASN A 72 -1.14 9.78 3.07
N LEU A 73 -0.87 9.99 4.34
CA LEU A 73 -1.78 9.70 5.44
C LEU A 73 -2.79 10.83 5.59
N LYS A 74 -4.07 10.48 5.43
CA LYS A 74 -5.20 11.33 5.79
C LYS A 74 -5.57 11.02 7.23
N THR A 75 -5.12 11.87 8.14
CA THR A 75 -5.53 11.86 9.55
C THR A 75 -6.75 12.75 9.75
N ALA A 76 -7.63 12.35 10.67
CA ALA A 76 -8.78 13.19 11.03
C ALA A 76 -8.29 14.52 11.60
N ARG A 77 -8.92 15.63 11.19
CA ARG A 77 -8.60 16.99 11.67
C ARG A 77 -8.66 17.13 13.20
N TYR A 78 -9.41 16.24 13.87
CA TYR A 78 -9.63 16.21 15.31
C TYR A 78 -8.89 15.07 16.04
N ARG A 79 -8.27 14.12 15.33
CA ARG A 79 -7.47 13.03 15.94
C ARG A 79 -6.19 12.84 15.14
N PRO A 80 -5.13 13.60 15.45
CA PRO A 80 -3.85 13.46 14.76
C PRO A 80 -3.19 12.09 14.96
N TYR A 81 -3.59 11.35 16.00
CA TYR A 81 -3.07 10.01 16.30
C TYR A 81 -3.80 8.87 15.59
N GLN A 82 -4.85 9.17 14.81
CA GLN A 82 -5.63 8.16 14.10
C GLN A 82 -5.59 8.44 12.59
N ILE A 83 -4.93 7.56 11.85
CA ILE A 83 -4.99 7.54 10.39
C ILE A 83 -6.38 7.06 10.03
N GLU A 84 -7.15 7.88 9.31
CA GLU A 84 -8.42 7.45 8.75
C GLU A 84 -8.16 6.69 7.45
N ARG A 85 -7.37 7.31 6.55
CA ARG A 85 -7.09 6.73 5.24
C ARG A 85 -5.64 6.89 4.84
N ILE A 86 -5.15 5.90 4.12
CA ILE A 86 -3.87 5.96 3.43
C ILE A 86 -4.13 6.18 1.94
N VAL A 87 -3.40 7.11 1.35
CA VAL A 87 -3.54 7.50 -0.05
C VAL A 87 -2.19 7.35 -0.74
N ILE A 88 -2.12 6.58 -1.82
CA ILE A 88 -0.93 6.50 -2.65
C ILE A 88 -1.00 7.62 -3.70
N PRO A 89 -0.10 8.61 -3.66
CA PRO A 89 -0.03 9.63 -4.71
C PRO A 89 0.53 9.03 -6.00
N PHE A 90 0.08 9.55 -7.15
CA PHE A 90 0.50 9.03 -8.46
C PHE A 90 2.02 9.04 -8.66
N ALA A 91 2.71 10.07 -8.16
CA ALA A 91 4.17 10.16 -8.22
C ALA A 91 4.87 9.02 -7.46
N ALA A 92 4.24 8.48 -6.41
CA ALA A 92 4.79 7.38 -5.63
C ALA A 92 4.41 6.00 -6.16
N GLU A 93 3.36 5.88 -6.98
CA GLU A 93 2.94 4.60 -7.59
C GLU A 93 4.10 3.97 -8.39
N ALA A 94 4.84 4.76 -9.18
CA ALA A 94 5.99 4.28 -9.93
C ALA A 94 7.08 3.74 -9.01
N ARG A 95 7.39 4.47 -7.93
CA ARG A 95 8.39 4.03 -6.95
C ARG A 95 7.98 2.77 -6.20
N LEU A 96 6.72 2.68 -5.75
CA LEU A 96 6.20 1.48 -5.10
C LEU A 96 6.21 0.28 -6.04
N ARG A 97 5.86 0.48 -7.32
CA ARG A 97 5.95 -0.56 -8.33
C ARG A 97 7.38 -1.06 -8.50
N GLU A 98 8.36 -0.16 -8.59
CA GLU A 98 9.77 -0.53 -8.70
C GLU A 98 10.27 -1.28 -7.45
N LEU A 99 9.86 -0.82 -6.25
CA LEU A 99 10.22 -1.46 -4.98
C LEU A 99 9.67 -2.88 -4.86
N PHE A 100 8.42 -3.08 -5.27
CA PHE A 100 7.74 -4.37 -5.20
C PHE A 100 7.79 -5.16 -6.50
N ALA A 101 8.53 -4.73 -7.53
CA ALA A 101 8.57 -5.39 -8.83
C ALA A 101 9.01 -6.86 -8.76
N GLY A 102 9.84 -7.22 -7.78
CA GLY A 102 10.28 -8.60 -7.54
C GLY A 102 9.36 -9.45 -6.67
N GLU A 103 8.35 -8.86 -6.02
CA GLU A 103 7.45 -9.54 -5.09
C GLU A 103 5.97 -9.44 -5.48
N LEU A 104 5.65 -8.55 -6.42
CA LEU A 104 4.35 -8.51 -7.06
C LEU A 104 4.13 -9.87 -7.76
N PRO A 105 3.01 -10.56 -7.48
CA PRO A 105 2.65 -11.71 -8.27
C PRO A 105 2.50 -11.23 -9.71
N ASP A 106 3.20 -11.90 -10.63
CA ASP A 106 2.99 -11.73 -12.06
C ASP A 106 1.48 -11.76 -12.29
N PRO A 107 0.91 -10.83 -13.09
CA PRO A 107 -0.52 -10.85 -13.36
C PRO A 107 -0.92 -12.29 -13.68
N PRO A 108 -2.01 -12.83 -13.09
CA PRO A 108 -2.43 -14.16 -13.46
C PRO A 108 -2.55 -14.15 -14.98
N ASP A 109 -1.72 -14.96 -15.62
CA ASP A 109 -1.72 -15.13 -17.08
C ASP A 109 -3.20 -15.24 -17.47
N PRO A 110 -3.75 -14.36 -18.32
CA PRO A 110 -5.16 -14.40 -18.70
C PRO A 110 -5.50 -15.63 -19.57
N LYS A 111 -4.80 -16.75 -19.35
CA LYS A 111 -4.73 -17.93 -20.18
C LYS A 111 -4.94 -19.19 -19.36
N PHE A 112 -5.93 -19.18 -18.47
CA PHE A 112 -6.59 -20.40 -18.03
C PHE A 112 -8.10 -20.15 -17.87
N ASP A 113 -8.72 -19.76 -18.97
CA ASP A 113 -10.08 -20.22 -19.28
C ASP A 113 -10.01 -20.75 -20.71
N PHE A 114 -10.04 -22.07 -20.89
CA PHE A 114 -10.62 -22.73 -22.06
C PHE A 114 -10.76 -24.23 -21.77
N THR A 115 -12.04 -24.65 -21.75
CA THR A 115 -12.58 -26.02 -21.84
C THR A 115 -12.82 -26.77 -20.54
#